data_AF-A0A176U9U5-F1
#
_entry.id   AF-A0A176U9U5-F1
#
_cell.length_a   1.000
_cell.length_b   1.000
_cell.length_c   1.000
_cell.angle_alpha   90.00
_cell.angle_beta   90.00
_cell.angle_gamma   90.00
#
_symmetry.space_group_name_H-M   'P 1'
#
loop_
_entity.id
_entity.type
_entity.pdbx_description
1 polymer ?
#
loop_
_entity_poly.entity_id
_entity_poly.type
_entity_poly.pdbx_seq_one_letter_code
_entity_poly.pdbx_strand_id
1 'polypeptide(L)'
;MMVPFLEGALSLEETDHFLKHIKECSGCREDLEIYYTVRTAIDGMDQDRFKTYNLKQQFEHDMSQVARQVRAGLFIQWLHHIALTAATVAAIAVSMLQIMRWF
;
A
#
# COMPACT_ATOMS: atom_id res chain seq x y z
N MET A 1 -11.46 -5.57 6.92
CA MET A 1 -10.39 -4.91 6.14
C MET A 1 -10.85 -3.69 5.35
N MET A 2 -12.10 -3.63 4.85
CA MET A 2 -12.64 -2.46 4.15
C MET A 2 -12.67 -1.16 4.99
N VAL A 3 -13.30 -1.20 6.17
CA VAL A 3 -13.44 0.00 7.05
C VAL A 3 -12.09 0.63 7.42
N PRO A 4 -11.09 -0.10 7.94
CA PRO A 4 -9.80 0.50 8.27
C PRO A 4 -9.02 1.00 7.05
N PHE A 5 -9.26 0.44 5.85
CA PHE A 5 -8.70 0.98 4.60
C PHE A 5 -9.27 2.37 4.28
N LEU A 6 -10.60 2.52 4.42
CA LEU A 6 -11.29 3.78 4.19
C LEU A 6 -10.89 4.87 5.21
N GLU A 7 -10.53 4.46 6.43
CA GLU A 7 -10.07 5.35 7.50
C GLU A 7 -8.56 5.64 7.43
N GLY A 8 -7.81 5.02 6.50
CA GLY A 8 -6.36 5.17 6.42
C GLY A 8 -5.61 4.58 7.62
N ALA A 9 -6.24 3.65 8.36
CA ALA A 9 -5.70 3.04 9.56
C ALA A 9 -4.87 1.77 9.28
N LEU A 10 -4.80 1.32 8.03
CA LEU A 10 -4.00 0.15 7.64
C LEU A 10 -2.51 0.50 7.51
N SER A 11 -1.65 -0.42 7.95
CA SER A 11 -0.22 -0.36 7.65
C SER A 11 0.06 -0.57 6.16
N LEU A 12 1.30 -0.30 5.73
CA LEU A 12 1.72 -0.50 4.33
C LEU A 12 1.52 -1.96 3.86
N GLU A 13 1.87 -2.94 4.69
CA GLU A 13 1.72 -4.37 4.34
C GLU A 13 0.25 -4.78 4.26
N GLU A 14 -0.57 -4.34 5.22
CA GLU A 14 -2.00 -4.64 5.22
C GLU A 14 -2.72 -3.97 4.05
N THR A 15 -2.30 -2.75 3.67
CA THR A 15 -2.84 -2.05 2.51
C THR A 15 -2.47 -2.77 1.21
N ASP A 16 -1.24 -3.28 1.06
CA ASP A 16 -0.86 -4.08 -0.12
C ASP A 16 -1.66 -5.39 -0.21
N HIS A 17 -1.87 -6.06 0.93
CA HIS A 17 -2.70 -7.27 1.00
C HIS A 17 -4.16 -6.98 0.62
N PHE A 18 -4.72 -5.89 1.16
CA PHE A 18 -6.08 -5.47 0.81
C PHE A 18 -6.21 -5.12 -0.69
N LEU A 19 -5.23 -4.41 -1.26
CA LEU A 19 -5.21 -4.06 -2.68
C LEU A 19 -5.07 -5.28 -3.60
N LYS A 20 -4.37 -6.33 -3.17
CA LYS A 20 -4.34 -7.62 -3.88
C LYS A 20 -5.70 -8.30 -3.80
N HIS A 21 -6.30 -8.32 -2.62
CA HIS A 21 -7.62 -8.94 -2.41
C HIS A 21 -8.70 -8.33 -3.31
N ILE A 22 -8.82 -6.99 -3.39
CA ILE A 22 -9.83 -6.34 -4.23
C ILE A 22 -9.57 -6.49 -5.75
N LYS A 23 -8.36 -6.92 -6.16
CA LYS A 23 -8.09 -7.27 -7.56
C LYS A 23 -8.60 -8.66 -7.91
N GLU A 24 -8.58 -9.57 -6.96
CA GLU A 24 -8.97 -10.97 -7.13
C GLU A 24 -10.45 -11.19 -6.79
N CYS A 25 -11.00 -10.41 -5.86
CA CYS A 25 -12.38 -10.49 -5.41
C CYS A 25 -13.21 -9.35 -6.02
N SER A 26 -14.02 -9.68 -7.04
CA SER A 26 -14.90 -8.71 -7.70
C SER A 26 -15.99 -8.16 -6.78
N GLY A 27 -16.53 -8.96 -5.85
CA GLY A 27 -17.56 -8.51 -4.91
C GLY A 27 -17.04 -7.41 -3.97
N CYS A 28 -15.87 -7.62 -3.36
CA CYS A 28 -15.26 -6.59 -2.50
C CYS A 28 -14.86 -5.33 -3.27
N ARG A 29 -14.50 -5.45 -4.55
CA ARG A 29 -14.24 -4.29 -5.42
C ARG A 29 -15.52 -3.50 -5.71
N GLU A 30 -16.60 -4.19 -6.04
CA GLU A 30 -17.90 -3.59 -6.32
C GLU A 30 -18.47 -2.88 -5.09
N ASP A 31 -18.41 -3.52 -3.91
CA ASP A 31 -18.81 -2.91 -2.64
C ASP A 31 -18.02 -1.62 -2.35
N LEU A 32 -16.71 -1.62 -2.64
CA LEU A 32 -15.84 -0.46 -2.47
C LEU A 32 -16.17 0.66 -3.47
N GLU A 33 -16.45 0.33 -4.73
CA GLU A 33 -16.87 1.29 -5.77
C GLU A 33 -18.22 1.92 -5.42
N ILE A 34 -19.18 1.13 -4.95
CA ILE A 34 -20.49 1.61 -4.47
C ILE A 34 -20.29 2.56 -3.28
N TYR A 35 -19.49 2.19 -2.29
CA TYR A 35 -19.21 3.04 -1.14
C TYR A 35 -18.62 4.40 -1.56
N TYR A 36 -17.62 4.39 -2.44
CA TYR A 36 -16.97 5.61 -2.93
C TYR A 36 -17.96 6.49 -3.71
N THR A 37 -18.82 5.86 -4.52
CA THR A 37 -19.88 6.55 -5.29
C THR A 37 -20.90 7.20 -4.36
N VAL A 38 -21.40 6.48 -3.35
CA VAL A 38 -22.36 7.01 -2.38
C VAL A 38 -21.74 8.15 -1.57
N ARG A 39 -20.50 7.97 -1.09
CA ARG A 39 -19.80 9.00 -0.32
C ARG A 39 -19.59 10.28 -1.13
N THR A 40 -19.11 10.14 -2.37
CA THR A 40 -18.89 11.27 -3.26
C THR A 40 -20.21 11.92 -3.70
N ALA A 41 -21.30 11.15 -3.82
CA ALA A 41 -22.63 11.70 -4.08
C ALA A 41 -23.11 12.56 -2.91
N ILE A 42 -22.97 12.10 -1.67
CA ILE A 42 -23.33 12.87 -0.46
C ILE A 42 -22.47 14.14 -0.36
N ASP A 43 -21.15 14.01 -0.52
CA ASP A 43 -20.22 15.15 -0.44
C ASP A 43 -20.39 16.12 -1.64
N GLY A 44 -20.87 15.61 -2.78
CA GLY A 44 -21.09 16.36 -4.02
C GLY A 44 -22.46 17.04 -4.14
N MET A 45 -23.46 16.62 -3.36
CA MET A 45 -24.77 17.29 -3.26
C MET A 45 -24.63 18.74 -2.77
N ASP A 46 -23.61 19.05 -1.98
CA ASP A 46 -23.29 20.43 -1.58
C ASP A 46 -22.60 21.25 -2.70
N GLN A 47 -22.14 20.63 -3.79
CA GLN A 47 -21.32 21.27 -4.84
C GLN A 47 -21.88 21.15 -6.26
N ASP A 48 -23.08 20.59 -6.45
CA ASP A 48 -23.80 20.49 -7.73
C ASP A 48 -22.98 19.84 -8.88
N ARG A 49 -22.03 18.94 -8.54
CA ARG A 49 -21.12 18.28 -9.49
C ARG A 49 -21.45 16.81 -9.71
N PHE A 50 -22.65 16.52 -10.23
CA PHE A 50 -22.98 15.15 -10.65
C PHE A 50 -22.54 14.85 -12.09
N LYS A 51 -21.29 14.36 -12.24
CA LYS A 51 -20.82 13.67 -13.45
C LYS A 51 -20.35 12.27 -13.07
N THR A 52 -21.28 11.32 -13.03
CA THR A 52 -21.08 9.91 -12.62
C THR A 52 -19.91 9.22 -13.35
N TYR A 53 -19.62 9.61 -14.60
CA TYR A 53 -18.48 9.09 -15.37
C TYR A 53 -17.12 9.50 -14.80
N ASN A 54 -17.00 10.73 -14.26
CA ASN A 54 -15.76 11.18 -13.63
C ASN A 54 -15.49 10.44 -12.32
N LEU A 55 -16.52 10.06 -11.57
CA LEU A 55 -16.37 9.37 -10.28
C LEU A 55 -15.69 8.01 -10.43
N LYS A 56 -16.15 7.20 -11.39
CA LYS A 56 -15.58 5.87 -11.65
C LYS A 56 -14.11 5.95 -12.07
N GLN A 57 -13.78 6.89 -12.96
CA GLN A 57 -12.40 7.10 -13.40
C GLN A 57 -11.50 7.63 -12.27
N GLN A 58 -12.03 8.52 -11.44
CA GLN A 58 -11.33 9.06 -10.28
C GLN A 58 -11.03 7.97 -9.25
N PHE A 59 -12.00 7.09 -8.97
CA PHE A 59 -11.79 5.94 -8.09
C PHE A 59 -10.67 5.00 -8.59
N GLU A 60 -10.69 4.63 -9.86
CA GLU A 60 -9.64 3.77 -10.44
C GLU A 60 -8.27 4.45 -10.37
N HIS A 61 -8.23 5.77 -10.60
CA HIS A 61 -7.00 6.55 -10.49
C HIS A 61 -6.46 6.57 -9.07
N ASP A 62 -7.31 6.86 -8.08
CA ASP A 62 -6.97 6.92 -6.66
C ASP A 62 -6.47 5.55 -6.18
N MET A 63 -7.17 4.46 -6.51
CA MET A 63 -6.72 3.09 -6.19
C MET A 63 -5.37 2.77 -6.82
N SER A 64 -5.13 3.19 -8.07
CA SER A 64 -3.83 3.00 -8.73
C SER A 64 -2.71 3.79 -8.06
N GLN A 65 -3.00 4.98 -7.54
CA GLN A 65 -2.03 5.82 -6.83
C GLN A 65 -1.68 5.22 -5.48
N VAL A 66 -2.68 4.83 -4.67
CA VAL A 66 -2.45 4.16 -3.38
C VAL A 66 -1.63 2.90 -3.58
N ALA A 67 -1.94 2.09 -4.59
CA ALA A 67 -1.16 0.90 -4.91
C ALA A 67 0.30 1.20 -5.29
N ARG A 68 0.57 2.28 -6.01
CA ARG A 68 1.94 2.71 -6.34
C ARG A 68 2.69 3.18 -5.10
N GLN A 69 2.07 4.02 -4.28
CA GLN A 69 2.68 4.57 -3.08
C GLN A 69 3.01 3.47 -2.06
N VAL A 70 2.08 2.54 -1.84
CA VAL A 70 2.27 1.42 -0.92
C VAL A 70 3.39 0.50 -1.40
N ARG A 71 3.42 0.14 -2.70
CA ARG A 71 4.52 -0.69 -3.25
C ARG A 71 5.87 0.01 -3.15
N ALA A 72 5.94 1.30 -3.44
CA ALA A 72 7.17 2.06 -3.31
C ALA A 72 7.64 2.12 -1.86
N GLY A 73 6.73 2.36 -0.91
CA GLY A 73 7.02 2.36 0.52
C GLY A 73 7.53 1.02 1.01
N LEU A 74 6.85 -0.08 0.66
CA LEU A 74 7.28 -1.44 0.98
C LEU A 74 8.64 -1.76 0.36
N PHE A 75 8.87 -1.38 -0.89
CA PHE A 75 10.15 -1.62 -1.55
C PHE A 75 11.30 -0.88 -0.87
N ILE A 76 11.10 0.39 -0.50
CA ILE A 76 12.10 1.17 0.24
C ILE A 76 12.36 0.56 1.62
N GLN A 77 11.29 0.19 2.34
CA GLN A 77 11.42 -0.45 3.65
C GLN A 77 12.20 -1.77 3.55
N TRP A 78 11.86 -2.62 2.59
CA TRP A 78 12.57 -3.88 2.31
C TRP A 78 14.03 -3.65 1.96
N LEU A 79 14.33 -2.71 1.06
CA LEU A 79 15.71 -2.36 0.70
C LEU A 79 16.52 -1.90 1.90
N HIS A 80 15.95 -1.05 2.76
CA HIS A 80 16.61 -0.57 3.95
C HIS A 80 16.94 -1.72 4.93
N HIS A 81 15.99 -2.62 5.18
CA HIS A 81 16.22 -3.79 6.04
C HIS A 81 17.27 -4.75 5.46
N ILE A 82 17.25 -5.01 4.15
CA ILE A 82 18.25 -5.85 3.48
C ILE A 82 19.64 -5.21 3.56
N ALA A 83 19.76 -3.90 3.32
CA ALA A 83 21.03 -3.20 3.39
C ALA A 83 21.63 -3.24 4.81
N LEU A 84 20.80 -3.01 5.83
CA LEU A 84 21.22 -3.05 7.24
C LEU A 84 21.72 -4.44 7.62
N THR A 85 20.95 -5.48 7.29
CA THR A 85 21.29 -6.87 7.61
C THR A 85 22.52 -7.36 6.83
N ALA A 86 22.70 -6.96 5.57
CA ALA A 86 23.90 -7.27 4.81
C ALA A 86 25.15 -6.63 5.43
N ALA A 87 25.04 -5.38 5.90
CA ALA A 87 26.14 -4.68 6.56
C ALA A 87 26.56 -5.35 7.88
N THR A 88 25.59 -5.78 8.69
CA THR A 88 25.89 -6.50 9.95
C THR A 88 26.54 -7.85 9.68
N VAL A 89 26.04 -8.62 8.70
CA VAL A 89 26.65 -9.90 8.30
C VAL A 89 28.08 -9.70 7.79
N ALA A 90 28.33 -8.67 6.98
CA ALA A 90 29.67 -8.36 6.49
C ALA A 90 30.63 -8.01 7.66
N ALA A 91 30.19 -7.20 8.62
CA ALA A 91 30.99 -6.87 9.80
C ALA A 91 31.34 -8.10 10.64
N ILE A 92 30.38 -9.02 10.83
CA ILE A 92 30.61 -10.29 11.52
C ILE A 92 31.62 -11.15 10.77
N ALA A 93 31.46 -11.29 9.45
CA ALA A 93 32.39 -12.07 8.62
C ALA A 93 33.82 -11.53 8.69
N VAL A 94 33.99 -10.20 8.60
CA VAL A 94 35.30 -9.56 8.74
C VAL A 94 35.88 -9.83 10.13
N SER A 95 35.08 -9.70 11.19
CA SER A 95 35.52 -9.95 12.56
C SER A 95 35.97 -11.40 12.76
N MET A 96 35.22 -12.37 12.22
CA MET A 96 35.60 -13.79 12.23
C MET A 96 36.93 -14.05 11.51
N LEU A 97 37.15 -13.43 10.35
CA LEU A 97 38.39 -13.58 9.58
C LEU A 97 39.61 -13.01 10.33
N GLN A 98 39.45 -11.91 11.07
CA GLN A 98 40.55 -11.37 11.90
C GLN A 98 40.91 -12.31 13.04
N ILE A 99 39.92 -12.96 13.66
CA ILE A 99 40.14 -13.93 14.76
C ILE A 99 40.84 -15.20 14.23
N MET A 100 40.41 -15.74 13.08
CA MET A 100 41.09 -16.89 12.45
C MET A 100 42.52 -16.59 11.99
N ARG A 101 42.88 -15.31 11.79
CA ARG A 101 44.26 -14.93 11.42
C ARG A 101 45.18 -14.77 12.62
N TRP A 102 44.63 -14.59 13.82
CA TRP A 102 45.38 -14.38 15.07
C TRP A 102 45.63 -15.68 15.87
N PHE A 103 44.94 -16.76 15.55
CA PHE A 103 45.10 -18.09 16.14
C PHE A 103 45.84 -19.01 15.16
#